data_AF-A0AA95KGY6-F1
#
_entry.id   AF-A0AA95KGY6-F1
#
_cell.length_a   1.000
_cell.length_b   1.000
_cell.length_c   1.000
_cell.angle_alpha   90.00
_cell.angle_beta   90.00
_cell.angle_gamma   90.00
#
_symmetry.space_group_name_H-M   'P 1'
#
loop_
_entity.id
_entity.type
_entity.pdbx_description
1 polymer ?
#
loop_
_entity_poly.entity_id
_entity_poly.type
_entity_poly.pdbx_seq_one_letter_code
_entity_poly.pdbx_strand_id
1 'polypeptide(L)'
;MDVLATGLAILGGVTGLSGFIVSIRAERRATRADRRAAAADVRAVRAEEEGKRARQRELWTEVIGAAQDLTGAVVVYQDLRPLLVRLRIARTELVDGIQDAHCKQLGEWMAVDHVVLAKLFDSTMRKIEGQDCTLEQLEQAHRPAHGWVAAFVVNLRIMRQLEPGPEAERQIEELLAAAHQAHEHLDGDNLRMQDVV
;
A
#
# COMPACT_ATOMS: atom_id res chain seq x y z
N MET A 1 71.83 -33.07 -37.13
CA MET A 1 71.08 -33.42 -35.91
C MET A 1 71.34 -32.33 -34.88
N ASP A 2 70.47 -31.38 -34.53
CA ASP A 2 69.18 -30.98 -35.09
C ASP A 2 68.87 -29.56 -34.55
N VAL A 3 69.60 -28.55 -35.04
CA VAL A 3 69.48 -27.14 -34.57
C VAL A 3 68.12 -26.53 -34.97
N LEU A 4 67.50 -27.09 -36.02
CA LEU A 4 66.14 -26.73 -36.46
C LEU A 4 65.05 -27.27 -35.52
N ALA A 5 65.25 -28.44 -34.90
CA ALA A 5 64.32 -28.98 -33.91
C ALA A 5 64.30 -28.15 -32.61
N THR A 6 65.47 -27.66 -32.17
CA THR A 6 65.58 -26.79 -31.00
C THR A 6 64.98 -25.39 -31.26
N GLY A 7 65.12 -24.87 -32.48
CA GLY A 7 64.51 -23.60 -32.90
C GLY A 7 62.97 -23.65 -32.94
N LEU A 8 62.37 -24.76 -33.41
CA LEU A 8 60.92 -24.95 -33.40
C LEU A 8 60.36 -25.15 -31.98
N ALA A 9 61.09 -25.80 -31.09
CA ALA A 9 60.67 -26.00 -29.70
C ALA A 9 60.61 -24.68 -28.90
N ILE A 10 61.54 -23.75 -29.17
CA ILE A 10 61.55 -22.42 -28.54
C ILE A 10 60.41 -21.55 -29.10
N LEU A 11 60.14 -21.62 -30.42
CA LEU A 11 59.01 -20.90 -31.03
C LEU A 11 57.65 -21.43 -30.55
N GLY A 12 57.53 -22.76 -30.35
CA GLY A 12 56.36 -23.41 -29.75
C GLY A 12 56.16 -23.09 -28.27
N GLY A 13 57.25 -22.95 -27.51
CA GLY A 13 57.21 -22.56 -26.11
C GLY A 13 56.80 -21.10 -25.90
N VAL A 14 57.29 -20.18 -26.74
CA VAL A 14 56.96 -18.75 -26.68
C VAL A 14 55.53 -18.47 -27.17
N THR A 15 55.03 -19.19 -28.17
CA THR A 15 53.62 -19.11 -28.60
C THR A 15 52.66 -19.76 -27.60
N GLY A 16 53.04 -20.85 -26.94
CA GLY A 16 52.28 -21.46 -25.84
C GLY A 16 52.19 -20.57 -24.59
N LEU A 17 53.29 -19.93 -24.19
CA LEU A 17 53.32 -18.98 -23.08
C LEU A 17 52.50 -17.71 -23.37
N SER A 18 52.55 -17.20 -24.59
CA SER A 18 51.74 -16.04 -24.98
C SER A 18 50.25 -16.39 -25.05
N GLY A 19 49.87 -17.59 -25.52
CA GLY A 19 48.50 -18.11 -25.44
C GLY A 19 48.00 -18.28 -24.00
N PHE A 20 48.86 -18.77 -23.09
CA PHE A 20 48.56 -18.93 -21.67
C PHE A 20 48.42 -17.58 -20.92
N ILE A 21 49.23 -16.59 -21.27
CA ILE A 21 49.09 -15.23 -20.72
C ILE A 21 47.81 -14.56 -21.21
N VAL A 22 47.41 -14.79 -22.47
CA VAL A 22 46.15 -14.31 -23.04
C VAL A 22 44.95 -14.98 -22.35
N SER A 23 45.01 -16.29 -22.09
CA SER A 23 43.92 -17.01 -21.40
C SER A 23 43.74 -16.54 -19.95
N ILE A 24 44.82 -16.41 -19.17
CA ILE A 24 44.75 -15.86 -17.79
C ILE A 24 44.19 -14.43 -17.80
N ARG A 25 44.54 -13.62 -18.80
CA ARG A 25 44.07 -12.23 -18.90
C ARG A 25 42.59 -12.17 -19.31
N ALA A 26 42.12 -13.09 -20.15
CA ALA A 26 40.71 -13.25 -20.47
C ALA A 26 39.90 -13.74 -19.27
N GLU A 27 40.40 -14.73 -18.53
CA GLU A 27 39.76 -15.29 -17.33
C GLU A 27 39.69 -14.28 -16.18
N ARG A 28 40.75 -13.45 -16.00
CA ARG A 28 40.72 -12.30 -15.07
C ARG A 28 39.79 -11.18 -15.51
N ARG A 29 39.50 -11.02 -16.80
CA ARG A 29 38.51 -10.05 -17.30
C ARG A 29 37.09 -10.58 -17.12
N ALA A 30 36.86 -11.86 -17.38
CA ALA A 30 35.59 -12.54 -17.14
C ALA A 30 35.19 -12.46 -15.66
N THR A 31 36.07 -12.88 -14.74
CA THR A 31 35.81 -12.80 -13.28
C THR A 31 35.59 -11.37 -12.77
N ARG A 32 36.20 -10.34 -13.38
CA ARG A 32 35.91 -8.93 -13.05
C ARG A 32 34.60 -8.44 -13.65
N ALA A 33 34.21 -8.94 -14.82
CA ALA A 33 32.92 -8.65 -15.43
C ALA A 33 31.80 -9.28 -14.59
N ASP A 34 31.95 -10.53 -14.17
CA ASP A 34 30.99 -11.25 -13.33
C ASP A 34 30.79 -10.56 -11.97
N ARG A 35 31.89 -10.13 -11.32
CA ARG A 35 31.78 -9.36 -10.06
C ARG A 35 31.09 -8.00 -10.25
N ARG A 36 31.26 -7.35 -11.41
CA ARG A 36 30.58 -6.08 -11.71
C ARG A 36 29.11 -6.31 -12.03
N ALA A 37 28.77 -7.40 -12.72
CA ALA A 37 27.41 -7.81 -12.99
C ALA A 37 26.68 -8.12 -11.67
N ALA A 38 27.26 -8.96 -10.80
CA ALA A 38 26.69 -9.23 -9.48
C ALA A 38 26.52 -7.97 -8.63
N ALA A 39 27.49 -7.04 -8.65
CA ALA A 39 27.36 -5.76 -7.96
C ALA A 39 26.33 -4.80 -8.60
N ALA A 40 26.02 -4.96 -9.89
CA ALA A 40 24.95 -4.23 -10.57
C ALA A 40 23.58 -4.83 -10.21
N ASP A 41 23.48 -6.16 -10.17
CA ASP A 41 22.25 -6.86 -9.77
C ASP A 41 21.86 -6.53 -8.33
N VAL A 42 22.82 -6.53 -7.39
CA VAL A 42 22.57 -6.11 -6.00
C VAL A 42 22.07 -4.67 -5.93
N ARG A 43 22.59 -3.76 -6.78
CA ARG A 43 22.12 -2.37 -6.84
C ARG A 43 20.73 -2.27 -7.45
N ALA A 44 20.43 -3.07 -8.48
CA ALA A 44 19.12 -3.12 -9.10
C ALA A 44 18.04 -3.61 -8.14
N VAL A 45 18.31 -4.70 -7.42
CA VAL A 45 17.39 -5.23 -6.39
C VAL A 45 17.14 -4.19 -5.29
N ARG A 46 18.20 -3.54 -4.79
CA ARG A 46 18.05 -2.49 -3.78
C ARG A 46 17.21 -1.31 -4.27
N ALA A 47 17.43 -0.87 -5.51
CA ALA A 47 16.66 0.20 -6.13
C ALA A 47 15.18 -0.19 -6.31
N GLU A 48 14.92 -1.45 -6.66
CA GLU A 48 13.56 -1.99 -6.77
C GLU A 48 12.84 -1.99 -5.40
N GLU A 49 13.50 -2.45 -4.34
CA GLU A 49 12.95 -2.41 -2.98
C GLU A 49 12.69 -0.99 -2.49
N GLU A 50 13.61 -0.06 -2.75
CA GLU A 50 13.43 1.36 -2.45
C GLU A 50 12.25 1.95 -3.23
N GLY A 51 12.08 1.56 -4.49
CA GLY A 51 10.93 1.92 -5.32
C GLY A 51 9.61 1.40 -4.76
N LYS A 52 9.55 0.12 -4.35
CA LYS A 52 8.36 -0.48 -3.69
C LYS A 52 8.00 0.27 -2.41
N ARG A 53 8.99 0.56 -1.56
CA ARG A 53 8.79 1.34 -0.33
C ARG A 53 8.31 2.77 -0.62
N ALA A 54 8.81 3.42 -1.67
CA ALA A 54 8.35 4.74 -2.09
C ALA A 54 6.89 4.72 -2.55
N ARG A 55 6.53 3.76 -3.42
CA ARG A 55 5.14 3.59 -3.88
C ARG A 55 4.18 3.32 -2.72
N GLN A 56 4.58 2.50 -1.75
CA GLN A 56 3.75 2.23 -0.58
C GLN A 56 3.49 3.51 0.25
N ARG A 57 4.49 4.38 0.42
CA ARG A 57 4.31 5.68 1.10
C ARG A 57 3.36 6.61 0.35
N GLU A 58 3.43 6.62 -0.97
CA GLU A 58 2.50 7.38 -1.81
C GLU A 58 1.06 6.88 -1.64
N LEU A 59 0.83 5.56 -1.71
CA LEU A 59 -0.49 4.96 -1.53
C LEU A 59 -1.10 5.27 -0.16
N TRP A 60 -0.31 5.19 0.92
CA TRP A 60 -0.76 5.63 2.24
C TRP A 60 -1.18 7.11 2.27
N THR A 61 -0.42 7.96 1.58
CA THR A 61 -0.73 9.39 1.49
C THR A 61 -2.02 9.63 0.70
N GLU A 62 -2.24 8.86 -0.37
CA GLU A 62 -3.44 8.94 -1.19
C GLU A 62 -4.69 8.50 -0.42
N VAL A 63 -4.64 7.38 0.31
CA VAL A 63 -5.76 6.91 1.14
C VAL A 63 -6.11 7.92 2.23
N ILE A 64 -5.10 8.44 2.94
CA ILE A 64 -5.29 9.45 3.97
C ILE A 64 -5.89 10.72 3.36
N GLY A 65 -5.37 11.18 2.22
CA GLY A 65 -5.91 12.35 1.53
C GLY A 65 -7.37 12.17 1.09
N ALA A 66 -7.69 11.02 0.49
CA ALA A 66 -9.06 10.70 0.07
C ALA A 66 -10.03 10.65 1.26
N ALA A 67 -9.60 10.13 2.41
CA ALA A 67 -10.40 10.14 3.63
C ALA A 67 -10.55 11.57 4.21
N GLN A 68 -9.51 12.40 4.16
CA GLN A 68 -9.58 13.79 4.63
C GLN A 68 -10.53 14.64 3.79
N ASP A 69 -10.60 14.41 2.48
CA ASP A 69 -11.54 15.10 1.60
C ASP A 69 -13.00 14.85 2.02
N LEU A 70 -13.30 13.67 2.59
CA LEU A 70 -14.62 13.35 3.14
C LEU A 70 -14.94 14.09 4.46
N THR A 71 -13.94 14.46 5.26
CA THR A 71 -14.14 15.24 6.50
C THR A 71 -14.64 16.65 6.18
N GLY A 72 -14.19 17.24 5.07
CA GLY A 72 -14.61 18.57 4.63
C GLY A 72 -15.87 18.57 3.76
N ALA A 73 -16.38 17.40 3.39
CA ALA A 73 -17.50 17.29 2.46
C ALA A 73 -18.84 17.54 3.15
N VAL A 74 -19.70 18.33 2.51
CA VAL A 74 -21.06 18.63 2.98
C VAL A 74 -22.05 17.96 2.04
N VAL A 75 -22.80 16.98 2.54
CA VAL A 75 -23.61 16.08 1.70
C VAL A 75 -24.77 16.80 1.03
N VAL A 76 -25.22 17.92 1.60
CA VAL A 76 -26.28 18.79 1.02
C VAL A 76 -25.86 19.39 -0.31
N TYR A 77 -24.57 19.68 -0.49
CA TYR A 77 -24.06 20.46 -1.63
C TYR A 77 -23.15 19.65 -2.55
N GLN A 78 -22.77 18.43 -2.15
CA GLN A 78 -21.78 17.63 -2.86
C GLN A 78 -22.27 16.21 -3.06
N ASP A 79 -22.15 15.72 -4.29
CA ASP A 79 -22.22 14.28 -4.55
C ASP A 79 -20.98 13.62 -3.94
N LEU A 80 -21.18 12.80 -2.90
CA LEU A 80 -20.09 12.10 -2.21
C LEU A 80 -19.63 10.83 -2.93
N ARG A 81 -20.40 10.33 -3.91
CA ARG A 81 -20.06 9.08 -4.61
C ARG A 81 -18.65 9.11 -5.22
N PRO A 82 -18.20 10.19 -5.90
CA PRO A 82 -16.83 10.27 -6.39
C PRO A 82 -15.77 10.16 -5.29
N LEU A 83 -16.00 10.77 -4.12
CA LEU A 83 -15.06 10.72 -3.00
C LEU A 83 -14.99 9.32 -2.38
N LEU A 84 -16.14 8.67 -2.19
CA LEU A 84 -16.22 7.29 -1.69
C LEU A 84 -15.58 6.30 -2.67
N VAL A 85 -15.78 6.49 -3.97
CA VAL A 85 -15.12 5.66 -5.02
C VAL A 85 -13.62 5.86 -5.00
N ARG A 86 -13.13 7.11 -4.91
CA ARG A 86 -11.69 7.39 -4.82
C ARG A 86 -11.06 6.74 -3.59
N LEU A 87 -11.70 6.86 -2.42
CA LEU A 87 -11.23 6.21 -1.20
C LEU A 87 -11.16 4.68 -1.37
N ARG A 88 -12.18 4.08 -1.99
CA ARG A 88 -12.20 2.64 -2.26
C ARG A 88 -11.05 2.20 -3.15
N ILE A 89 -10.79 2.92 -4.25
CA ILE A 89 -9.71 2.60 -5.19
C ILE A 89 -8.35 2.69 -4.49
N ALA A 90 -8.07 3.83 -3.86
CA ALA A 90 -6.79 4.05 -3.16
C ALA A 90 -6.52 2.98 -2.09
N ARG A 91 -7.55 2.58 -1.35
CA ARG A 91 -7.46 1.50 -0.36
C ARG A 91 -7.11 0.17 -1.03
N THR A 92 -7.83 -0.21 -2.09
CA THR A 92 -7.59 -1.48 -2.78
C THR A 92 -6.17 -1.54 -3.31
N GLU A 93 -5.67 -0.48 -3.93
CA GLU A 93 -4.27 -0.41 -4.36
C GLU A 93 -3.29 -0.53 -3.19
N LEU A 94 -3.57 0.12 -2.06
CA LEU A 94 -2.73 0.00 -0.86
C LEU A 94 -2.70 -1.44 -0.34
N VAL A 95 -3.87 -2.08 -0.21
CA VAL A 95 -3.98 -3.45 0.30
C VAL A 95 -3.32 -4.45 -0.64
N ASP A 96 -3.54 -4.34 -1.95
CA ASP A 96 -2.90 -5.20 -2.96
C ASP A 96 -1.38 -5.01 -2.99
N GLY A 97 -0.91 -3.81 -2.65
CA GLY A 97 0.51 -3.49 -2.53
C GLY A 97 1.19 -4.06 -1.28
N ILE A 98 0.43 -4.50 -0.27
CA ILE A 98 0.98 -5.10 0.94
C ILE A 98 1.12 -6.61 0.71
N GLN A 99 2.35 -7.03 0.39
CA GLN A 99 2.65 -8.43 0.05
C GLN A 99 2.82 -9.35 1.27
N ASP A 100 2.80 -8.80 2.49
CA ASP A 100 2.96 -9.58 3.71
C ASP A 100 1.61 -10.12 4.19
N ALA A 101 1.58 -11.41 4.56
CA ALA A 101 0.37 -12.10 5.04
C ALA A 101 -0.22 -11.41 6.29
N HIS A 102 0.62 -10.68 7.04
CA HIS A 102 0.28 -9.85 8.20
C HIS A 102 -0.88 -8.86 7.98
N CYS A 103 -1.18 -8.45 6.74
CA CYS A 103 -2.14 -7.37 6.50
C CYS A 103 -3.49 -7.82 5.94
N LYS A 104 -3.83 -9.11 6.00
CA LYS A 104 -5.18 -9.56 5.65
C LYS A 104 -6.24 -8.90 6.53
N GLN A 105 -5.99 -8.81 7.84
CA GLN A 105 -6.88 -8.13 8.79
C GLN A 105 -6.95 -6.62 8.55
N LEU A 106 -5.84 -6.00 8.12
CA LEU A 106 -5.83 -4.58 7.73
C LEU A 106 -6.73 -4.35 6.51
N GLY A 107 -6.64 -5.20 5.49
CA GLY A 107 -7.53 -5.15 4.34
C GLY A 107 -9.01 -5.34 4.71
N GLU A 108 -9.29 -6.26 5.63
CA GLU A 108 -10.64 -6.49 6.15
C GLU A 108 -11.17 -5.30 6.94
N TRP A 109 -10.38 -4.75 7.87
CA TRP A 109 -10.74 -3.55 8.63
C TRP A 109 -11.08 -2.41 7.69
N MET A 110 -10.19 -2.08 6.75
CA MET A 110 -10.45 -1.01 5.80
C MET A 110 -11.67 -1.31 4.90
N ALA A 111 -12.01 -2.58 4.65
CA ALA A 111 -13.22 -2.98 3.93
C ALA A 111 -14.49 -2.65 4.71
N VAL A 112 -14.55 -3.05 5.98
CA VAL A 112 -15.68 -2.82 6.89
C VAL A 112 -15.87 -1.31 7.13
N ASP A 113 -14.78 -0.58 7.37
CA ASP A 113 -14.79 0.85 7.64
C ASP A 113 -15.45 1.66 6.52
N HIS A 114 -15.16 1.32 5.26
CA HIS A 114 -15.81 1.94 4.10
C HIS A 114 -17.32 1.70 4.06
N VAL A 115 -17.79 0.53 4.48
CA VAL A 115 -19.21 0.23 4.53
C VAL A 115 -19.88 1.03 5.65
N VAL A 116 -19.25 1.13 6.82
CA VAL A 116 -19.73 1.98 7.92
C VAL A 116 -19.84 3.44 7.46
N LEU A 117 -18.80 3.97 6.82
CA LEU A 117 -18.80 5.33 6.26
C LEU A 117 -19.92 5.55 5.25
N ALA A 118 -20.09 4.64 4.30
CA ALA A 118 -21.16 4.74 3.31
C ALA A 118 -22.55 4.74 3.96
N LYS A 119 -22.79 3.86 4.95
CA LYS A 119 -24.05 3.80 5.72
C LYS A 119 -24.31 5.07 6.51
N LEU A 120 -23.27 5.65 7.15
CA LEU A 120 -23.41 6.90 7.90
C LEU A 120 -23.79 8.06 6.99
N PHE A 121 -23.14 8.20 5.83
CA PHE A 121 -23.49 9.25 4.87
C PHE A 121 -24.88 9.04 4.26
N ASP A 122 -25.27 7.80 3.96
CA ASP A 122 -26.60 7.48 3.48
C ASP A 122 -27.68 7.79 4.55
N SER A 123 -27.40 7.50 5.82
CA SER A 123 -28.26 7.89 6.94
C SER A 123 -28.39 9.41 7.06
N THR A 124 -27.28 10.15 6.90
CA THR A 124 -27.29 11.62 6.86
C THR A 124 -28.18 12.13 5.73
N MET A 125 -28.07 11.57 4.51
CA MET A 125 -28.92 11.93 3.38
C MET A 125 -30.41 11.69 3.65
N ARG A 126 -30.75 10.50 4.16
CA ARG A 126 -32.15 10.17 4.48
C ARG A 126 -32.75 11.10 5.55
N LYS A 127 -31.95 11.57 6.50
CA LYS A 127 -32.41 12.48 7.56
C LYS A 127 -32.73 13.88 7.05
N ILE A 128 -32.08 14.33 5.97
CA ILE A 128 -32.20 15.71 5.46
C ILE A 128 -33.02 15.77 4.16
N GLU A 129 -33.31 14.63 3.54
CA GLU A 129 -34.05 14.54 2.28
C GLU A 129 -35.47 15.12 2.42
N GLY A 130 -35.81 16.08 1.56
CA GLY A 130 -37.13 16.69 1.51
C GLY A 130 -37.49 17.57 2.72
N GLN A 131 -36.52 17.89 3.59
CA GLN A 131 -36.72 18.71 4.77
C GLN A 131 -36.09 20.10 4.61
N ASP A 132 -36.78 21.13 5.07
CA ASP A 132 -36.19 22.46 5.29
C ASP A 132 -35.36 22.41 6.59
N CYS A 133 -34.12 21.94 6.49
CA CYS A 133 -33.22 21.86 7.63
C CYS A 133 -32.57 23.21 7.94
N THR A 134 -32.49 23.56 9.22
CA THR A 134 -31.62 24.66 9.69
C THR A 134 -30.15 24.23 9.61
N LEU A 135 -29.24 25.21 9.65
CA LEU A 135 -27.79 24.93 9.70
C LEU A 135 -27.42 24.00 10.86
N GLU A 136 -28.03 24.20 12.03
CA GLU A 136 -27.79 23.38 13.21
C GLU A 136 -28.25 21.92 13.01
N GLN A 137 -29.41 21.71 12.38
CA GLN A 137 -29.91 20.37 12.05
C GLN A 137 -29.01 19.67 11.03
N LEU A 138 -28.50 20.41 10.04
CA LEU A 138 -27.53 19.88 9.09
C LEU A 138 -26.23 19.45 9.78
N GLU A 139 -25.67 20.29 10.65
CA GLU A 139 -24.47 19.96 11.43
C GLU A 139 -24.68 18.72 12.31
N GLN A 140 -25.83 18.63 12.98
CA GLN A 140 -26.18 17.46 13.80
C GLN A 140 -26.32 16.19 12.96
N ALA A 141 -26.90 16.28 11.75
CA ALA A 141 -27.02 15.14 10.85
C ALA A 141 -25.67 14.65 10.30
N HIS A 142 -24.69 15.54 10.12
CA HIS A 142 -23.35 15.19 9.60
C HIS A 142 -22.38 14.73 10.69
N ARG A 143 -22.58 15.15 11.94
CA ARG A 143 -21.66 14.91 13.07
C ARG A 143 -21.21 13.44 13.20
N PRO A 144 -22.07 12.42 13.09
CA PRO A 144 -21.64 11.02 13.18
C PRO A 144 -20.67 10.62 12.06
N ALA A 145 -21.00 10.97 10.81
CA ALA A 145 -20.18 10.64 9.65
C ALA A 145 -18.81 11.35 9.72
N HIS A 146 -18.80 12.65 10.00
CA HIS A 146 -17.55 13.42 10.11
C HIS A 146 -16.69 12.95 11.29
N GLY A 147 -17.30 12.64 12.43
CA GLY A 147 -16.59 12.07 13.58
C GLY A 147 -15.93 10.74 13.25
N TRP A 148 -16.64 9.87 12.52
CA TRP A 148 -16.10 8.58 12.08
C TRP A 148 -14.95 8.74 11.09
N VAL A 149 -15.10 9.59 10.06
CA VAL A 149 -14.01 9.87 9.10
C VAL A 149 -12.77 10.41 9.83
N ALA A 150 -12.95 11.33 10.79
CA ALA A 150 -11.84 11.90 11.54
C ALA A 150 -11.08 10.83 12.34
N ALA A 151 -11.80 9.92 13.02
CA ALA A 151 -11.21 8.79 13.72
C ALA A 151 -10.47 7.84 12.75
N PHE A 152 -11.09 7.53 11.61
CA PHE A 152 -10.50 6.69 10.57
C PHE A 152 -9.17 7.28 10.05
N VAL A 153 -9.12 8.58 9.76
CA VAL A 153 -7.88 9.28 9.34
C VAL A 153 -6.78 9.17 10.40
N VAL A 154 -7.12 9.30 11.69
CA VAL A 154 -6.15 9.14 12.79
C VAL A 154 -5.63 7.71 12.82
N ASN A 155 -6.51 6.72 12.74
CA ASN A 155 -6.13 5.31 12.75
C ASN A 155 -5.22 4.96 11.58
N LEU A 156 -5.52 5.43 10.37
CA LEU A 156 -4.65 5.26 9.19
C LEU A 156 -3.24 5.81 9.42
N ARG A 157 -3.11 6.97 10.07
CA ARG A 157 -1.80 7.58 10.38
C ARG A 157 -1.02 6.76 11.39
N ILE A 158 -1.70 6.15 12.36
CA ILE A 158 -1.09 5.25 13.36
C ILE A 158 -0.64 3.97 12.65
N MET A 159 -1.53 3.31 11.90
CA MET A 159 -1.23 2.07 11.18
C MET A 159 -0.04 2.21 10.23
N ARG A 160 0.07 3.35 9.52
CA ARG A 160 1.22 3.64 8.65
C ARG A 160 2.57 3.61 9.38
N GLN A 161 2.59 3.87 10.69
CA GLN A 161 3.80 3.94 11.51
C GLN A 161 4.11 2.62 12.24
N LEU A 162 3.18 1.67 12.27
CA LEU A 162 3.39 0.41 12.97
C LEU A 162 4.31 -0.50 12.20
N GLU A 163 5.27 -1.09 12.91
CA GLU A 163 6.07 -2.19 12.39
C GLU A 163 5.27 -3.49 12.45
N PRO A 164 5.39 -4.39 11.45
CA PRO A 164 4.74 -5.69 11.49
C PRO A 164 5.14 -6.49 12.73
N GLY A 165 4.16 -7.06 13.42
CA GLY A 165 4.36 -7.89 14.60
C GLY A 165 3.10 -8.05 15.44
N PRO A 166 3.17 -8.80 16.55
CA PRO A 166 2.00 -9.20 17.34
C PRO A 166 1.19 -8.03 17.89
N GLU A 167 1.86 -6.93 18.25
CA GLU A 167 1.20 -5.73 18.75
C GLU A 167 0.44 -4.98 17.65
N ALA A 168 0.98 -4.95 16.43
CA ALA A 168 0.29 -4.38 15.28
C ALA A 168 -0.94 -5.21 14.90
N GLU A 169 -0.80 -6.55 14.89
CA GLU A 169 -1.93 -7.47 14.67
C GLU A 169 -3.05 -7.22 15.69
N ARG A 170 -2.70 -7.18 16.98
CA ARG A 170 -3.66 -6.91 18.07
C ARG A 170 -4.40 -5.59 17.86
N GLN A 171 -3.70 -4.52 17.52
CA GLN A 171 -4.33 -3.22 17.28
C GLN A 171 -5.27 -3.25 16.07
N ILE A 172 -4.89 -3.94 14.99
CA ILE A 172 -5.74 -4.10 13.80
C ILE A 172 -7.00 -4.91 14.15
N GLU A 173 -6.87 -5.98 14.94
CA GLU A 173 -8.00 -6.79 15.42
C GLU A 173 -8.98 -5.97 16.27
N GLU A 174 -8.47 -5.13 17.17
CA GLU A 174 -9.31 -4.24 17.99
C GLU A 174 -10.08 -3.23 17.14
N LEU A 175 -9.42 -2.65 16.14
CA LEU A 175 -10.06 -1.74 15.18
C LEU A 175 -11.11 -2.45 14.32
N LEU A 176 -10.80 -3.66 13.85
CA LEU A 176 -11.72 -4.48 13.07
C LEU A 176 -12.96 -4.85 13.91
N ALA A 177 -12.77 -5.26 15.16
CA ALA A 177 -13.87 -5.58 16.07
C ALA A 177 -14.76 -4.35 16.33
N ALA A 178 -14.17 -3.19 16.56
CA ALA A 178 -14.92 -1.94 16.72
C ALA A 178 -15.70 -1.55 15.45
N ALA A 179 -15.08 -1.73 14.27
CA ALA A 179 -15.74 -1.47 12.98
C ALA A 179 -16.91 -2.43 12.73
N HIS A 180 -16.75 -3.72 13.06
CA HIS A 180 -17.84 -4.70 12.99
C HIS A 180 -18.99 -4.35 13.93
N GLN A 181 -18.69 -4.01 15.18
CA GLN A 181 -19.71 -3.59 16.14
C GLN A 181 -20.51 -2.38 15.64
N ALA A 182 -19.83 -1.38 15.06
CA ALA A 182 -20.49 -0.22 14.47
C ALA A 182 -21.34 -0.60 13.25
N HIS A 183 -20.85 -1.51 12.40
CA HIS A 183 -21.59 -2.02 11.25
C HIS A 183 -22.89 -2.71 11.67
N GLU A 184 -22.83 -3.62 12.66
CA GLU A 184 -23.99 -4.32 13.20
C GLU A 184 -24.99 -3.37 13.85
N HIS A 185 -24.51 -2.38 14.61
CA HIS A 185 -25.37 -1.37 15.23
C HIS A 185 -26.17 -0.57 14.18
N LEU A 186 -25.52 -0.15 13.10
CA LEU A 186 -26.16 0.56 11.99
C LEU A 186 -27.17 -0.31 11.23
N ASP A 187 -26.96 -1.63 11.16
CA ASP A 187 -27.96 -2.55 10.59
C ASP A 187 -29.17 -2.73 11.49
N GLY A 188 -28.96 -2.85 12.80
CA GLY A 188 -30.05 -2.89 13.78
C GLY A 188 -30.92 -1.64 13.74
N ASP A 189 -30.31 -0.46 13.59
CA ASP A 189 -31.04 0.80 13.48
C ASP A 189 -31.79 0.94 12.15
N ASN A 190 -31.21 0.46 11.03
CA ASN A 190 -31.90 0.43 9.74
C ASN A 190 -33.13 -0.49 9.76
N LEU A 191 -33.06 -1.64 10.42
CA LEU A 191 -34.20 -2.56 10.59
C LEU A 191 -35.33 -1.89 11.40
N ARG A 192 -34.99 -1.24 12.52
CA ARG A 192 -35.97 -0.53 13.34
C ARG A 192 -36.64 0.64 12.63
N MET A 193 -35.95 1.33 11.72
CA MET A 193 -36.56 2.40 10.91
C MET A 193 -37.56 1.86 9.87
N GLN A 194 -37.38 0.63 9.36
CA GLN A 194 -38.30 0.01 8.40
C GLN A 194 -39.61 -0.45 9.06
N ASP A 195 -39.58 -0.80 10.35
CA ASP A 195 -40.75 -1.24 11.11
C ASP A 195 -41.68 -0.08 11.55
N VAL A 196 -41.33 1.18 11.26
CA VAL A 196 -42.08 2.39 11.68
C VAL A 196 -42.89 3.00 10.52
N VAL A 197 -43.10 2.26 9.43
CA VAL A 197 -43.93 2.67 8.28
C VAL A 197 -45.32 2.03 8.32
#